data_AF-A0A837ZYQ4-F1
#
_entry.id   AF-A0A837ZYQ4-F1
#
_cell.length_a   1.000
_cell.length_b   1.000
_cell.length_c   1.000
_cell.angle_alpha   90.00
_cell.angle_beta   90.00
_cell.angle_gamma   90.00
#
_symmetry.space_group_name_H-M   'P 1'
#
loop_
_entity.id
_entity.type
_entity.pdbx_description
1 polymer ?
#
loop_
_entity_poly.entity_id
_entity_poly.type
_entity_poly.pdbx_seq_one_letter_code
_entity_poly.pdbx_strand_id
1 'polypeptide(L)' 'MPAKTEPAADEEFEPLADETAHQAQRVVAAYANDADECRMLLAMLGIGPTKVDA' A
#
# COMPACT_ATOMS: atom_id res chain seq x y z
N MET A 1 6.05 -31.58 -10.16
CA MET A 1 5.07 -30.63 -10.72
C MET A 1 5.84 -29.40 -11.16
N PRO A 2 5.76 -28.96 -12.43
CA PRO A 2 6.39 -27.71 -12.82
C PRO A 2 5.65 -26.58 -12.09
N ALA A 3 6.36 -25.80 -11.26
CA ALA A 3 5.82 -24.58 -10.69
C ALA A 3 5.49 -23.66 -11.87
N LYS A 4 4.20 -23.35 -12.05
CA LYS A 4 3.76 -22.35 -13.01
C LYS A 4 4.32 -21.01 -12.56
N THR A 5 5.50 -20.65 -13.05
CA THR A 5 5.92 -19.26 -13.13
C THR A 5 5.14 -18.65 -14.30
N GLU A 6 3.85 -18.42 -14.08
CA GLU A 6 3.12 -17.47 -14.90
C GLU A 6 3.61 -16.10 -14.43
N PRO A 7 4.24 -15.28 -15.29
CA PRO A 7 4.48 -13.89 -14.93
C PRO A 7 3.10 -13.34 -14.60
N ALA A 8 2.94 -12.75 -13.41
CA ALA A 8 1.73 -12.04 -13.07
C ALA A 8 1.46 -11.11 -14.25
N ALA A 9 0.45 -11.45 -15.06
CA ALA A 9 0.03 -10.60 -16.14
C ALA A 9 -0.25 -9.25 -15.51
N ASP A 10 0.12 -8.19 -16.21
CA ASP A 10 -0.22 -6.80 -15.92
C ASP A 10 -1.77 -6.68 -15.93
N GLU A 11 -2.42 -7.29 -14.95
CA GLU A 11 -3.82 -7.08 -14.63
C GLU A 11 -3.87 -5.62 -14.21
N GLU A 12 -4.63 -4.81 -14.95
CA GLU A 12 -4.96 -3.44 -14.57
C GLU A 12 -5.62 -3.49 -13.19
N PHE A 13 -4.81 -3.42 -12.14
CA PHE A 13 -5.28 -3.37 -10.77
C PHE A 13 -6.14 -2.13 -10.65
N GLU A 14 -7.38 -2.32 -10.20
CA GLU A 14 -8.26 -1.20 -9.91
C GLU A 14 -7.56 -0.25 -8.92
N PRO A 15 -7.68 1.08 -9.11
CA PRO A 15 -7.14 2.05 -8.17
C PRO A 15 -7.65 1.73 -6.76
N LEU A 16 -6.75 1.75 -5.78
CA LEU A 16 -7.10 1.53 -4.38
C LEU A 16 -8.27 2.44 -3.99
N ALA A 17 -9.36 1.86 -3.49
CA ALA A 17 -10.44 2.63 -2.89
C ALA A 17 -9.89 3.42 -1.69
N ASP A 18 -10.41 4.64 -1.47
CA ASP A 18 -9.96 5.50 -0.37
C ASP A 18 -10.02 4.80 1.01
N GLU A 19 -11.02 3.94 1.23
CA GLU A 19 -11.14 3.13 2.44
C GLU A 19 -9.99 2.14 2.62
N THR A 20 -9.52 1.51 1.53
CA THR A 20 -8.38 0.60 1.54
C THR A 20 -7.08 1.36 1.81
N ALA A 21 -6.91 2.55 1.23
CA ALA A 21 -5.77 3.42 1.51
C ALA A 21 -5.71 3.80 3.01
N HIS A 22 -6.85 4.16 3.61
CA HIS A 22 -6.94 4.46 5.04
C HIS A 22 -6.61 3.25 5.93
N GLN A 23 -7.08 2.05 5.59
CA GLN A 23 -6.75 0.84 6.34
C GLN A 23 -5.26 0.52 6.26
N ALA A 24 -4.68 0.58 5.06
CA ALA A 24 -3.25 0.38 4.86
C ALA A 24 -2.42 1.41 5.64
N GLN A 25 -2.83 2.68 5.69
CA GLN A 25 -2.19 3.69 6.52
C GLN A 25 -2.21 3.34 8.01
N ARG A 26 -3.35 2.88 8.53
CA ARG A 26 -3.47 2.48 9.93
C ARG A 26 -2.57 1.28 10.26
N VAL A 27 -2.49 0.32 9.35
CA VAL A 27 -1.61 -0.85 9.49
C VAL A 27 -0.15 -0.41 9.48
N VAL A 28 0.29 0.33 8.46
CA VAL A 28 1.68 0.79 8.36
C VAL A 28 2.08 1.62 9.60
N ALA A 29 1.22 2.53 10.05
CA ALA A 29 1.48 3.34 11.25
C ALA A 29 1.58 2.50 12.53
N ALA A 30 0.90 1.37 12.62
CA ALA A 30 0.95 0.48 13.78
C ALA A 30 2.20 -0.40 13.80
N TYR A 31 2.79 -0.72 12.64
CA TYR A 31 3.90 -1.66 12.51
C TYR A 31 5.25 -1.02 12.21
N ALA A 32 5.27 0.20 11.65
CA ALA A 32 6.52 0.91 11.40
C ALA A 32 7.20 1.32 12.71
N ASN A 33 8.52 1.25 12.71
CA ASN A 33 9.35 1.58 13.86
C ASN A 33 9.55 3.11 14.01
N ASP A 34 9.47 3.86 12.90
CA ASP A 34 9.61 5.30 12.88
C ASP A 34 8.87 5.97 11.71
N ALA A 35 8.92 7.31 11.67
CA ALA A 35 8.22 8.13 10.70
C ALA A 35 8.81 8.04 9.29
N ASP A 36 10.12 7.78 9.15
CA ASP A 36 10.76 7.64 7.85
C ASP A 36 10.41 6.28 7.23
N GLU A 37 10.39 5.22 8.02
CA GLU A 37 9.93 3.89 7.59
C GLU A 37 8.44 3.92 7.18
N CYS A 38 7.57 4.58 7.95
CA CYS A 38 6.16 4.80 7.56
C CYS A 38 6.04 5.38 6.15
N ARG A 39 6.78 6.46 5.87
CA ARG A 39 6.72 7.17 4.58
C ARG A 39 7.21 6.28 3.44
N MET A 40 8.29 5.54 3.66
CA MET A 40 8.83 4.61 2.68
C MET A 40 7.80 3.52 2.35
N LEU A 41 7.20 2.88 3.35
CA LEU A 41 6.21 1.82 3.17
C LEU A 41 4.95 2.32 2.45
N LEU A 42 4.46 3.51 2.80
CA LEU A 42 3.31 4.12 2.11
C LEU A 42 3.62 4.47 0.66
N ALA A 43 4.83 4.98 0.39
CA ALA A 43 5.26 5.27 -0.98
C ALA A 43 5.37 4.00 -1.83
N MET A 44 5.87 2.89 -1.26
CA MET A 44 5.91 1.59 -1.94
C MET A 44 4.52 1.06 -2.31
N LEU A 45 3.52 1.36 -1.48
CA LEU A 45 2.12 1.02 -1.73
C LEU A 45 1.42 2.02 -2.68
N GLY A 46 2.09 3.09 -3.10
CA GLY A 46 1.49 4.15 -3.90
C GLY A 46 0.47 5.01 -3.14
N ILE A 47 0.49 4.97 -1.80
CA ILE A 47 -0.48 5.67 -0.95
C ILE A 47 0.08 7.05 -0.58
N GLY A 48 -0.58 8.09 -1.09
CA GLY A 48 -0.26 9.48 -0.76
C GLY A 48 -0.65 9.88 0.67
N PRO A 49 -0.19 11.05 1.15
CA PRO A 49 -0.63 11.61 2.42
C PRO A 49 -2.14 11.83 2.38
N THR A 50 -2.86 11.30 3.37
CA THR A 50 -4.29 11.58 3.52
C THR A 50 -4.48 13.05 3.87
N LYS A 51 -5.39 13.73 3.16
CA LYS A 51 -5.86 15.04 3.60
C LYS A 51 -6.57 14.82 4.93
N VAL A 52 -5.99 15.38 5.99
CA VAL A 52 -6.70 15.55 7.24
C VAL A 52 -7.60 16.76 7.02
N ASP A 53 -8.80 16.53 6.46
CA ASP A 53 -9.85 17.53 6.53
C ASP A 53 -10.20 17.68 8.03
N ALA A 54 -9.85 18.84 8.59
CA ALA A 54 -9.95 19.18 10.01
C ALA A 54 -11.38 19.56 10.41
#